data_AF-A0A0F9FT68-F1
#
_entry.id   AF-A0A0F9FT68-F1
#
_cell.length_a   1.000
_cell.length_b   1.000
_cell.length_c   1.000
_cell.angle_alpha   90.00
_cell.angle_beta   90.00
_cell.angle_gamma   90.00
#
_symmetry.space_group_name_H-M   'P 1'
#
loop_
_entity.id
_entity.type
_entity.pdbx_description
1 polymer ?
#
loop_
_entity_poly.entity_id
_entity_poly.type
_entity_poly.pdbx_seq_one_letter_code
_entity_poly.pdbx_strand_id
1 'polypeptide(L)'
;MGSSIQALKKEHEKIIDTLKACRESGKDPLDSQQQLKILHALLVEHLDREDHMVYSRLREAALGNERVTTILDRFDDDLLELTIAAKEFFAVSSTDTKRRMDHIRDYGTFFIMLKEQLEREESILFPEYERLSNAS
;
A
#
# COMPACT_ATOMS: atom_id res chain seq x y z
N MET A 1 9.88 -1.14 -23.16
CA MET A 1 8.61 -1.19 -22.39
C MET A 1 8.90 -2.04 -21.16
N GLY A 2 9.03 -1.44 -19.99
CA GLY A 2 9.21 -2.23 -18.75
C GLY A 2 7.93 -3.02 -18.48
N SER A 3 8.04 -4.22 -17.91
CA SER A 3 6.86 -5.02 -17.57
C SER A 3 5.98 -4.23 -16.60
N SER A 4 4.67 -4.42 -16.68
CA SER A 4 3.69 -3.78 -15.79
C SER A 4 4.03 -3.88 -14.30
N ILE A 5 4.67 -4.98 -13.88
CA ILE A 5 5.16 -5.18 -12.51
C ILE A 5 6.28 -4.21 -12.15
N GLN A 6 7.19 -3.90 -13.09
CA GLN A 6 8.27 -2.96 -12.82
C GLN A 6 7.76 -1.52 -12.63
N ALA A 7 6.60 -1.18 -13.20
CA ALA A 7 5.94 0.09 -12.92
C ALA A 7 5.38 0.13 -11.49
N LEU A 8 4.69 -0.93 -11.06
CA LEU A 8 4.17 -1.06 -9.68
C LEU A 8 5.30 -0.97 -8.64
N LYS A 9 6.43 -1.66 -8.85
CA LYS A 9 7.60 -1.56 -7.96
C LYS A 9 8.16 -0.14 -7.84
N LYS A 10 8.18 0.62 -8.95
CA LYS A 10 8.59 2.03 -8.92
C LYS A 10 7.57 2.91 -8.18
N GLU A 11 6.29 2.56 -8.24
CA GLU A 11 5.26 3.21 -7.44
C GLU A 11 5.47 2.92 -5.95
N HIS A 12 5.86 1.69 -5.56
CA HIS A 12 6.21 1.35 -4.18
C HIS A 12 7.34 2.24 -3.65
N GLU A 13 8.44 2.37 -4.42
CA GLU A 13 9.56 3.26 -4.08
C GLU A 13 9.08 4.69 -3.86
N LYS A 14 8.25 5.21 -4.76
CA LYS A 14 7.70 6.58 -4.68
C LYS A 14 6.79 6.76 -3.47
N ILE A 15 5.93 5.79 -3.15
CA ILE A 15 5.05 5.80 -1.98
C ILE A 15 5.89 5.89 -0.70
N ILE A 16 6.89 5.01 -0.58
CA ILE A 16 7.78 4.94 0.58
C ILE A 16 8.59 6.23 0.75
N ASP A 17 9.11 6.79 -0.34
CA ASP A 17 9.87 8.04 -0.28
C ASP A 17 8.98 9.25 0.07
N THR A 18 7.73 9.27 -0.43
CA THR A 18 6.75 10.29 -0.05
C THR A 18 6.40 10.20 1.44
N LEU A 19 6.24 8.99 1.97
CA LEU A 19 6.05 8.77 3.41
C LEU A 19 7.23 9.31 4.23
N LYS A 20 8.46 8.93 3.88
CA LYS A 20 9.67 9.44 4.57
C LYS A 20 9.69 10.98 4.55
N ALA A 21 9.40 11.59 3.41
CA ALA A 21 9.32 13.04 3.28
C ALA A 21 8.24 13.66 4.19
N CYS A 22 7.05 13.03 4.32
CA CYS A 22 6.01 13.47 5.26
C CYS A 22 6.50 13.48 6.72
N ARG A 23 7.34 12.51 7.10
CA ARG A 23 7.93 12.46 8.44
C ARG A 23 8.95 13.57 8.68
N GLU A 24 9.75 13.88 7.67
CA GLU A 24 10.79 14.91 7.75
C GLU A 24 10.23 16.33 7.69
N SER A 25 9.14 16.54 6.94
CA SER A 25 8.46 17.82 6.79
C SER A 25 7.58 18.22 7.98
N GLY A 26 7.43 17.36 9.00
CA GLY A 26 6.63 17.57 10.22
C GLY A 26 6.99 18.81 11.07
N LYS A 27 7.88 19.68 10.57
CA LYS A 27 8.19 21.01 11.08
C LYS A 27 7.26 22.11 10.53
N ASP A 28 6.62 21.89 9.37
CA ASP A 28 5.63 22.80 8.77
C ASP A 28 4.29 22.09 8.54
N PRO A 29 3.23 22.43 9.31
CA PRO A 29 1.92 21.79 9.21
C PRO A 29 1.24 21.89 7.83
N LEU A 30 1.50 22.96 7.06
CA LEU A 30 0.87 23.14 5.75
C LEU A 30 1.52 22.24 4.69
N ASP A 31 2.85 22.13 4.72
CA ASP A 31 3.61 21.25 3.84
C ASP A 31 3.30 19.78 4.16
N SER A 32 3.26 19.41 5.45
CA SER A 32 2.85 18.06 5.86
C SER A 32 1.44 17.68 5.39
N GLN A 33 0.46 18.59 5.47
CA GLN A 33 -0.90 18.28 5.05
C GLN A 33 -1.03 18.12 3.52
N GLN A 34 -0.30 18.92 2.75
CA GLN A 34 -0.22 18.79 1.30
C GLN A 34 0.41 17.44 0.90
N GLN A 35 1.52 17.06 1.54
CA GLN A 35 2.22 15.80 1.30
C GLN A 35 1.36 14.58 1.65
N LEU A 36 0.58 14.63 2.74
CA LEU A 36 -0.35 13.57 3.11
C LEU A 36 -1.46 13.38 2.07
N LYS A 37 -1.98 14.46 1.49
CA LYS A 37 -2.97 14.37 0.39
C LYS A 37 -2.36 13.72 -0.86
N ILE A 38 -1.13 14.09 -1.19
CA ILE A 38 -0.40 13.49 -2.32
C ILE A 38 -0.18 12.00 -2.06
N LEU A 39 0.26 11.62 -0.87
CA LEU A 39 0.44 10.22 -0.47
C LEU A 39 -0.88 9.44 -0.58
N HIS A 40 -1.98 9.97 -0.06
CA HIS A 40 -3.28 9.33 -0.15
C HIS A 40 -3.71 9.11 -1.61
N ALA A 41 -3.54 10.12 -2.47
CA ALA A 41 -3.86 9.99 -3.89
C ALA A 41 -2.99 8.94 -4.59
N LEU A 42 -1.68 8.91 -4.29
CA LEU A 42 -0.76 7.90 -4.83
C LEU A 42 -1.15 6.48 -4.40
N LEU A 43 -1.51 6.29 -3.14
CA LEU A 43 -1.94 4.99 -2.62
C LEU A 43 -3.23 4.50 -3.27
N VAL A 44 -4.23 5.37 -3.39
CA VAL A 44 -5.51 5.01 -4.02
C VAL A 44 -5.30 4.64 -5.49
N GLU A 45 -4.52 5.43 -6.23
CA GLU A 45 -4.21 5.14 -7.63
C GLU A 45 -3.41 3.84 -7.79
N HIS A 46 -2.45 3.59 -6.90
CA HIS A 46 -1.65 2.38 -6.90
C HIS A 46 -2.50 1.14 -6.65
N LEU A 47 -3.29 1.14 -5.57
CA LEU A 47 -4.19 0.03 -5.22
C LEU A 47 -5.21 -0.28 -6.33
N ASP A 48 -5.74 0.76 -6.99
CA ASP A 48 -6.65 0.58 -8.13
C ASP A 48 -5.96 -0.16 -9.29
N ARG A 49 -4.71 0.18 -9.61
CA ARG A 49 -3.93 -0.52 -10.63
C ARG A 49 -3.65 -1.96 -10.25
N GLU A 50 -3.26 -2.21 -9.01
CA GLU A 50 -3.03 -3.57 -8.52
C GLU A 50 -4.32 -4.40 -8.59
N ASP A 51 -5.46 -3.83 -8.20
CA ASP A 51 -6.74 -4.53 -8.22
C ASP A 51 -7.13 -4.96 -9.63
N HIS A 52 -6.99 -4.04 -10.59
CA HIS A 52 -7.32 -4.29 -12.00
C HIS A 52 -6.35 -5.25 -12.68
N MET A 53 -5.08 -5.27 -12.29
CA MET A 53 -4.03 -6.00 -13.01
C MET A 53 -3.64 -7.30 -12.33
N VAL A 54 -3.28 -7.23 -11.05
CA VAL A 54 -2.67 -8.33 -10.30
C VAL A 54 -3.76 -9.13 -9.59
N TYR A 55 -4.53 -8.48 -8.73
CA TYR A 55 -5.53 -9.17 -7.90
C TYR A 55 -6.66 -9.75 -8.76
N SER A 56 -7.13 -9.05 -9.80
CA SER A 56 -8.14 -9.59 -10.73
C SER A 56 -7.72 -10.93 -11.33
N ARG A 57 -6.50 -11.02 -11.87
CA ARG A 57 -5.95 -12.22 -12.51
C ARG A 57 -5.73 -13.34 -11.51
N LEU A 58 -5.26 -13.02 -10.31
CA LEU A 58 -5.08 -14.01 -9.25
C LEU A 58 -6.44 -14.54 -8.77
N ARG A 59 -7.46 -13.69 -8.63
CA ARG A 59 -8.81 -14.11 -8.24
C ARG A 59 -9.44 -15.05 -9.26
N GLU A 60 -9.22 -14.81 -10.56
CA GLU A 60 -9.62 -15.77 -11.60
C GLU A 60 -8.92 -17.12 -11.44
N ALA A 61 -7.60 -17.11 -11.21
CA ALA A 61 -6.82 -18.34 -11.06
C ALA A 61 -7.17 -19.11 -9.78
N ALA A 62 -7.60 -18.42 -8.72
CA ALA A 62 -7.97 -19.01 -7.43
C ALA A 62 -9.17 -19.97 -7.54
N LEU A 63 -10.06 -19.79 -8.51
CA LEU A 63 -11.27 -20.62 -8.69
C LEU A 63 -10.98 -22.13 -8.82
N GLY A 64 -9.77 -22.51 -9.21
CA GLY A 64 -9.33 -23.91 -9.30
C GLY A 64 -7.95 -24.16 -8.70
N ASN A 65 -7.39 -23.22 -7.93
CA ASN A 65 -6.02 -23.30 -7.43
C ASN A 65 -5.94 -22.89 -5.95
N GLU A 66 -6.00 -23.89 -5.07
CA GLU A 66 -5.97 -23.73 -3.60
C GLU A 66 -4.75 -22.95 -3.10
N ARG A 67 -3.60 -23.09 -3.78
CA ARG A 67 -2.40 -22.31 -3.45
C ARG A 67 -2.65 -20.81 -3.67
N VAL A 68 -3.27 -20.45 -4.79
CA VAL A 68 -3.57 -19.03 -5.11
C VAL A 68 -4.65 -18.50 -4.19
N THR A 69 -5.67 -19.31 -3.86
CA THR A 69 -6.69 -18.95 -2.85
C THR A 69 -6.05 -18.61 -1.51
N THR A 70 -5.18 -19.49 -0.98
CA THR A 70 -4.50 -19.27 0.30
C THR A 70 -3.64 -18.00 0.29
N ILE A 71 -3.00 -17.70 -0.85
CA ILE A 71 -2.23 -16.46 -1.00
C ILE A 71 -3.19 -15.27 -0.91
N LEU A 72 -4.27 -15.25 -1.68
CA LEU A 72 -5.21 -14.13 -1.70
C LEU A 72 -5.88 -13.90 -0.35
N ASP A 73 -6.34 -14.95 0.33
CA ASP A 73 -6.99 -14.82 1.64
C ASP A 73 -6.07 -14.09 2.65
N ARG A 74 -4.77 -14.43 2.64
CA ARG A 74 -3.78 -13.77 3.49
C ARG A 74 -3.57 -12.30 3.13
N PHE A 75 -3.54 -11.98 1.83
CA PHE A 75 -3.37 -10.61 1.38
C PHE A 75 -4.63 -9.77 1.64
N ASP A 76 -5.83 -10.35 1.56
CA ASP A 76 -7.09 -9.69 1.90
C ASP A 76 -7.14 -9.31 3.39
N ASP A 77 -6.70 -10.22 4.27
CA ASP A 77 -6.56 -9.94 5.71
C ASP A 77 -5.54 -8.80 5.96
N ASP A 78 -4.36 -8.88 5.34
CA ASP A 78 -3.31 -7.85 5.48
C ASP A 78 -3.80 -6.47 4.96
N LEU A 79 -4.49 -6.44 3.81
CA LEU A 79 -5.07 -5.22 3.22
C LEU A 79 -6.20 -4.64 4.07
N LEU A 80 -7.00 -5.48 4.72
CA LEU A 80 -8.04 -5.03 5.64
C LEU A 80 -7.44 -4.29 6.84
N GLU A 81 -6.43 -4.88 7.48
CA GLU A 81 -5.71 -4.25 8.59
C GLU A 81 -5.04 -2.95 8.16
N LEU A 82 -4.35 -2.96 7.02
CA LEU A 82 -3.71 -1.77 6.46
C LEU A 82 -4.73 -0.66 6.15
N THR A 83 -5.91 -1.01 5.62
CA THR A 83 -6.98 -0.05 5.34
C THR A 83 -7.53 0.58 6.62
N ILE A 84 -7.65 -0.18 7.70
CA ILE A 84 -8.07 0.33 9.01
C ILE A 84 -7.03 1.32 9.53
N ALA A 85 -5.75 0.94 9.54
CA ALA A 85 -4.66 1.81 9.97
C ALA A 85 -4.56 3.09 9.11
N ALA A 86 -4.76 2.98 7.80
CA ALA A 86 -4.78 4.12 6.88
C ALA A 86 -5.92 5.08 7.22
N LYS A 87 -7.14 4.57 7.47
CA LYS A 87 -8.29 5.40 7.84
C LYS A 87 -8.03 6.15 9.15
N GLU A 88 -7.48 5.47 10.15
CA GLU A 88 -7.14 6.10 11.44
C GLU A 88 -6.08 7.19 11.26
N PHE A 89 -5.03 6.90 10.50
CA PHE A 89 -3.95 7.83 10.19
C PHE A 89 -4.45 9.08 9.43
N PHE A 90 -5.22 8.90 8.35
CA PHE A 90 -5.71 10.02 7.52
C PHE A 90 -6.91 10.76 8.12
N ALA A 91 -7.61 10.19 9.11
CA ALA A 91 -8.74 10.85 9.78
C ALA A 91 -8.32 12.00 10.72
N VAL A 92 -7.05 12.11 11.09
CA VAL A 92 -6.59 13.13 12.03
C VAL A 92 -6.55 14.51 11.36
N SER A 93 -7.48 15.37 11.77
CA SER A 93 -7.50 16.80 11.44
C SER A 93 -6.35 17.54 12.13
N SER A 94 -5.64 18.40 11.39
CA SER A 94 -4.55 19.26 11.87
C SER A 94 -4.92 20.26 12.98
N THR A 95 -6.19 20.29 13.40
CA THR A 95 -6.70 21.17 14.45
C THR A 95 -6.64 20.60 15.88
N ASP A 96 -6.44 19.29 16.05
CA ASP A 96 -6.45 18.66 17.39
C ASP A 96 -5.04 18.53 17.98
N THR A 97 -4.60 19.57 18.66
CA THR A 97 -3.25 19.66 19.26
C THR A 97 -3.01 18.65 20.39
N LYS A 98 -4.05 18.02 20.95
CA LYS A 98 -3.92 16.98 21.99
C LYS A 98 -3.52 15.61 21.43
N ARG A 99 -3.71 15.37 20.13
CA ARG A 99 -3.45 14.07 19.48
C ARG A 99 -2.08 13.92 18.80
N ARG A 100 -1.14 14.85 19.03
CA ARG A 100 0.15 14.85 18.32
C ARG A 100 1.00 13.59 18.56
N MET A 101 1.03 13.06 19.78
CA MET A 101 1.79 11.84 20.08
C MET A 101 1.12 10.60 19.49
N ASP A 102 -0.21 10.54 19.54
CA ASP A 102 -1.00 9.46 18.94
C ASP A 102 -0.78 9.45 17.42
N HIS A 103 -0.82 10.61 16.77
CA HIS A 103 -0.57 10.71 15.33
C HIS A 103 0.84 10.27 14.89
N ILE A 104 1.87 10.50 15.71
CA ILE A 104 3.23 9.99 15.44
C ILE A 104 3.27 8.46 15.56
N ARG A 105 2.54 7.89 16.51
CA ARG A 105 2.42 6.45 16.68
C ARG A 105 1.68 5.83 15.51
N ASP A 106 0.54 6.41 15.13
CA ASP A 106 -0.29 5.98 14.02
C ASP A 106 0.49 6.03 12.69
N TYR A 107 1.29 7.09 12.49
CA TYR A 107 2.23 7.17 11.37
C TYR A 107 3.21 5.99 11.36
N GLY A 108 3.84 5.70 12.51
CA GLY A 108 4.84 4.64 12.62
C GLY A 108 4.25 3.27 12.32
N THR A 109 3.06 2.98 12.88
CA THR A 109 2.31 1.75 12.63
C THR A 109 1.95 1.63 11.15
N PHE A 110 1.32 2.66 10.58
CA PHE A 110 0.93 2.68 9.17
C PHE A 110 2.13 2.50 8.23
N PHE A 111 3.23 3.19 8.50
CA PHE A 111 4.46 3.08 7.70
C PHE A 111 5.02 1.65 7.70
N ILE A 112 5.07 0.99 8.85
CA ILE A 112 5.58 -0.38 8.96
C ILE A 112 4.65 -1.33 8.21
N MET A 113 3.34 -1.27 8.46
CA MET A 113 2.36 -2.14 7.82
C MET A 113 2.38 -2.02 6.30
N LEU A 114 2.38 -0.78 5.80
CA LEU A 114 2.44 -0.53 4.36
C LEU A 114 3.75 -1.04 3.76
N LYS A 115 4.90 -0.74 4.38
CA LYS A 115 6.19 -1.23 3.88
C LYS A 115 6.24 -2.75 3.81
N GLU A 116 5.76 -3.43 4.84
CA GLU A 116 5.70 -4.88 4.85
C GLU A 116 4.74 -5.43 3.79
N GLN A 117 3.60 -4.78 3.57
CA GLN A 117 2.67 -5.16 2.51
C GLN A 117 3.33 -5.08 1.13
N LEU A 118 3.94 -3.95 0.80
CA LEU A 118 4.63 -3.76 -0.49
C LEU A 118 5.77 -4.78 -0.68
N GLU A 119 6.53 -5.08 0.38
CA GLU A 119 7.58 -6.10 0.35
C GLU A 119 7.02 -7.52 0.14
N ARG A 120 5.86 -7.84 0.72
CA ARG A 120 5.16 -9.11 0.50
C ARG A 120 4.59 -9.21 -0.91
N GLU A 121 4.03 -8.13 -1.45
CA GLU A 121 3.55 -8.06 -2.83
C GLU A 121 4.69 -8.37 -3.80
N GLU A 122 5.85 -7.74 -3.60
CA GLU A 122 7.01 -7.96 -4.47
C GLU A 122 7.65 -9.34 -4.37
N SER A 123 7.58 -9.97 -3.20
CA SER A 123 8.25 -11.25 -2.93
C SER A 123 7.35 -12.48 -3.08
N ILE A 124 6.03 -12.30 -3.02
CA ILE A 124 5.04 -13.39 -3.05
C ILE A 124 4.02 -13.18 -4.16
N LEU A 125 3.31 -12.04 -4.13
CA LEU A 125 2.15 -11.81 -5.02
C LEU A 125 2.56 -11.62 -6.48
N PHE A 126 3.54 -10.74 -6.75
CA PHE A 126 4.02 -10.46 -8.10
C PHE A 126 4.69 -11.69 -8.75
N PRO A 127 5.56 -12.47 -8.06
CA PRO A 127 6.06 -13.71 -8.61
C PRO A 127 4.95 -14.72 -8.95
N GLU A 128 3.92 -14.84 -8.12
CA GLU A 128 2.78 -15.73 -8.39
C GLU A 128 1.98 -15.27 -9.61
N TYR A 129 1.75 -13.95 -9.74
CA TYR A 129 1.14 -13.35 -10.92
C TYR A 129 1.96 -13.58 -12.20
N GLU A 130 3.29 -13.37 -12.16
CA GLU A 130 4.18 -13.61 -13.29
C GLU A 130 4.21 -15.09 -13.68
N ARG A 131 4.19 -16.00 -12.70
CA ARG A 131 4.11 -17.45 -12.92
C ARG A 131 2.85 -17.83 -13.71
N LEU A 132 1.69 -17.26 -13.35
CA LEU A 132 0.42 -17.52 -14.04
C LEU A 132 0.37 -16.86 -15.43
N SER A 133 0.93 -15.66 -15.56
CA SER A 133 0.98 -14.92 -16.82
C SER A 133 1.88 -15.58 -17.87
N ASN A 134 2.95 -16.25 -17.44
CA ASN A 134 3.86 -17.00 -18.31
C ASN A 134 3.40 -18.45 -18.57
N ALA A 135 2.41 -18.94 -17.83
CA ALA A 135 1.83 -20.28 -18.00
C ALA A 135 0.57 -20.29 -18.88
N SER A 136 0.13 -19.12 -19.35
CA SER A 136 -1.01 -18.91 -20.27
C SER A 136 -0.50 -18.75 -21.70
#